data_AF-A0A4P6EC37-F1
#
_entry.id   AF-A0A4P6EC37-F1
#
_cell.length_a   1.000
_cell.length_b   1.000
_cell.length_c   1.000
_cell.angle_alpha   90.00
_cell.angle_beta   90.00
_cell.angle_gamma   90.00
#
_symmetry.space_group_name_H-M   'P 1'
#
loop_
_entity.id
_entity.type
_entity.pdbx_description
1 polymer ?
#
loop_
_entity_poly.entity_id
_entity_poly.type
_entity_poly.pdbx_seq_one_letter_code
_entity_poly.pdbx_strand_id
1 'polypeptide(L)'
;MTEATADPSAAASVATASKGASVTESTNLSDTSTWLPLDGLAPGFDANKAPLSDALVGRTLTVVDDRGTRIAHTFGSGSVSWVYKPGESDPTEPAAQTDACEVFEVDEDLYYAQFHHDYLPNEAVSLFLDLRSGYALAVVSIIGEAAPGHTAVQQLFAPSRIEELAQTGAAPAPTIELIGRRAMWVYSSEHTYEHIYLTPHWYTWQCLAGPEQGLADTDEQTTWRLRPGIYVFAWREKVIPCASVTVADHRDQRSLRSHGVLFGLDEAGTSQTHFTFGAFGRLLSNTVHPAEYDPALRDAADAGASEGTN
;
A
#
# COMPACT_ATOMS: atom_id res chain seq x y z
N MET A 1 -51.00 -2.21 -73.73
CA MET A 1 -51.52 -1.15 -72.84
C MET A 1 -50.78 -1.30 -71.52
N THR A 2 -49.85 -0.47 -71.10
CA THR A 2 -49.31 0.80 -71.64
C THR A 2 -48.00 1.05 -70.87
N GLU A 3 -46.95 1.48 -71.58
CA GLU A 3 -45.66 1.93 -71.07
C GLU A 3 -45.69 3.34 -70.46
N ALA A 4 -44.56 3.72 -69.86
CA ALA A 4 -44.09 5.03 -69.36
C ALA A 4 -44.39 5.31 -67.87
N THR A 5 -43.41 5.65 -67.05
CA THR A 5 -42.68 6.93 -67.15
C THR A 5 -41.31 6.88 -66.45
N ALA A 6 -40.28 7.42 -67.11
CA ALA A 6 -39.05 7.87 -66.49
C ALA A 6 -38.77 9.29 -67.04
N ASP A 7 -38.60 10.25 -66.15
CA ASP A 7 -38.33 11.66 -66.45
C ASP A 7 -36.86 11.98 -66.14
N PRO A 8 -36.07 12.55 -67.07
CA PRO A 8 -34.69 12.94 -66.85
C PRO A 8 -34.53 14.47 -66.77
N SER A 9 -34.10 14.99 -65.62
CA SER A 9 -33.57 16.35 -65.43
C SER A 9 -33.00 16.41 -63.99
N ALA A 10 -31.76 16.77 -63.69
CA ALA A 10 -30.93 17.83 -64.24
C ALA A 10 -29.43 17.56 -64.02
N ALA A 11 -28.61 18.19 -64.87
CA ALA A 11 -27.16 18.17 -64.80
C ALA A 11 -26.60 19.23 -63.83
N ALA A 12 -25.54 18.81 -63.11
CA ALA A 12 -24.32 19.52 -62.71
C ALA A 12 -24.40 20.94 -62.07
N SER A 13 -23.88 21.05 -60.83
CA SER A 13 -22.67 21.87 -60.59
C SER A 13 -21.91 21.39 -59.36
N VAL A 14 -20.58 21.44 -59.49
CA VAL A 14 -19.56 21.01 -58.53
C VAL A 14 -19.35 22.09 -57.47
N ALA A 15 -19.32 21.70 -56.19
CA ALA A 15 -18.63 22.46 -55.15
C ALA A 15 -18.06 21.48 -54.12
N THR A 16 -16.76 21.21 -54.27
CA THR A 16 -15.88 20.59 -53.28
C THR A 16 -15.84 21.40 -51.99
N ALA A 17 -16.13 20.78 -50.86
CA ALA A 17 -15.64 21.20 -49.56
C ALA A 17 -15.52 19.97 -48.64
N SER A 18 -14.37 19.31 -48.70
CA SER A 18 -13.93 18.41 -47.63
C SER A 18 -13.65 19.27 -46.39
N LYS A 19 -14.60 19.35 -45.46
CA LYS A 19 -14.30 19.84 -44.12
C LYS A 19 -13.92 18.62 -43.28
N GLY A 20 -12.66 18.21 -43.42
CA GLY A 20 -12.02 17.34 -42.46
C GLY A 20 -12.04 18.05 -41.11
N ALA A 21 -12.94 17.61 -40.22
CA ALA A 21 -12.81 17.90 -38.81
C ALA A 21 -11.67 17.02 -38.29
N SER A 22 -10.44 17.52 -38.43
CA SER A 22 -9.34 17.08 -37.58
C SER A 22 -9.64 17.64 -36.19
N VAL A 23 -10.47 16.94 -35.43
CA VAL A 23 -10.46 17.07 -33.97
C VAL A 23 -9.16 16.42 -33.54
N THR A 24 -8.09 17.21 -33.47
CA THR A 24 -6.98 16.88 -32.57
C THR A 24 -7.56 16.95 -31.17
N GLU A 25 -8.08 15.82 -30.70
CA GLU A 25 -8.38 15.61 -29.30
C GLU A 25 -7.07 15.86 -28.57
N SER A 26 -6.99 16.94 -27.80
CA SER A 26 -5.80 17.20 -27.00
C SER A 26 -5.73 16.09 -25.96
N THR A 27 -4.83 15.12 -26.16
CA THR A 27 -4.62 14.05 -25.18
C THR A 27 -4.13 14.69 -23.90
N ASN A 28 -5.00 14.77 -22.89
CA ASN A 28 -4.60 15.17 -21.55
C ASN A 28 -3.91 13.97 -20.91
N LEU A 29 -2.58 13.92 -21.00
CA LEU A 29 -1.76 12.84 -20.42
C LEU A 29 -1.82 12.79 -18.88
N SER A 30 -2.39 13.82 -18.25
CA SER A 30 -2.61 13.90 -16.80
C SER A 30 -4.07 13.61 -16.42
N ASP A 31 -4.90 13.15 -17.36
CA ASP A 31 -6.27 12.76 -17.06
C ASP A 31 -6.30 11.41 -16.34
N THR A 32 -6.64 11.45 -15.06
CA THR A 32 -6.75 10.27 -14.20
C THR A 32 -8.17 9.70 -14.15
N SER A 33 -9.13 10.26 -14.88
CA SER A 33 -10.54 9.80 -14.87
C SER A 33 -10.74 8.40 -15.44
N THR A 34 -9.72 7.86 -16.12
CA THR A 34 -9.72 6.52 -16.72
C THR A 34 -8.99 5.47 -15.87
N TRP A 35 -8.46 5.86 -14.70
CA TRP A 35 -7.79 4.93 -13.81
C TRP A 35 -8.80 3.96 -13.21
N LEU A 36 -8.37 2.72 -13.01
CA LEU A 36 -9.26 1.69 -12.50
C LEU A 36 -9.56 1.93 -11.02
N PRO A 37 -10.80 1.70 -10.58
CA PRO A 37 -11.10 1.71 -9.17
C PRO A 37 -10.44 0.51 -8.47
N LEU A 38 -10.31 0.60 -7.15
CA LEU A 38 -9.55 -0.37 -6.35
C LEU A 38 -10.12 -1.81 -6.44
N ASP A 39 -11.44 -1.96 -6.51
CA ASP A 39 -12.12 -3.25 -6.66
C ASP A 39 -11.91 -3.87 -8.06
N GLY A 40 -11.66 -3.04 -9.08
CA GLY A 40 -11.22 -3.48 -10.40
C GLY A 40 -9.79 -4.05 -10.42
N LEU A 41 -8.96 -3.68 -9.44
CA LEU A 41 -7.58 -4.14 -9.31
C LEU A 41 -7.45 -5.49 -8.60
N ALA A 42 -8.35 -5.79 -7.65
CA ALA A 42 -8.23 -6.95 -6.78
C ALA A 42 -8.13 -8.33 -7.48
N PRO A 43 -8.89 -8.62 -8.57
CA PRO A 43 -8.85 -9.93 -9.21
C PRO A 43 -7.44 -10.29 -9.71
N GLY A 44 -6.90 -11.42 -9.24
CA GLY A 44 -5.60 -11.95 -9.68
C GLY A 44 -4.40 -11.52 -8.83
N PHE A 45 -4.52 -10.55 -7.93
CA PHE A 45 -3.43 -10.12 -7.04
C PHE A 45 -3.04 -11.15 -5.97
N ASP A 46 -3.91 -12.13 -5.70
CA ASP A 46 -3.68 -13.19 -4.73
C ASP A 46 -2.86 -14.38 -5.27
N ALA A 47 -2.58 -14.43 -6.57
CA ALA A 47 -1.93 -15.58 -7.22
C ALA A 47 -0.55 -15.93 -6.62
N ASN A 48 0.25 -14.92 -6.28
CA ASN A 48 1.53 -15.09 -5.60
C ASN A 48 1.45 -14.76 -4.10
N LYS A 49 0.27 -14.88 -3.46
CA LYS A 49 0.13 -14.79 -2.00
C LYS A 49 0.88 -15.95 -1.33
N ALA A 50 1.42 -15.72 -0.13
CA ALA A 50 2.00 -16.83 0.65
C ALA A 50 0.89 -17.73 1.21
N PRO A 51 1.21 -18.99 1.53
CA PRO A 51 0.33 -19.81 2.35
C PRO A 51 0.04 -19.11 3.69
N LEU A 52 -1.19 -19.25 4.16
CA LEU A 52 -1.57 -18.82 5.51
C LEU A 52 -0.89 -19.71 6.55
N SER A 53 -0.54 -19.12 7.69
CA SER A 53 0.11 -19.79 8.81
C SER A 53 -0.83 -19.92 9.99
N ASP A 54 -0.95 -21.14 10.53
CA ASP A 54 -1.65 -21.42 11.79
C ASP A 54 -0.71 -21.38 13.01
N ALA A 55 0.56 -20.94 12.84
CA ALA A 55 1.57 -21.00 13.90
C ALA A 55 1.23 -20.17 15.16
N LEU A 56 0.33 -19.19 15.03
CA LEU A 56 -0.15 -18.38 16.15
C LEU A 56 -1.44 -18.91 16.80
N VAL A 57 -2.11 -19.91 16.21
CA VAL A 57 -3.40 -20.40 16.71
C VAL A 57 -3.30 -20.87 18.16
N GLY A 58 -4.23 -20.40 18.99
CA GLY A 58 -4.29 -20.68 20.43
C GLY A 58 -3.35 -19.83 21.29
N ARG A 59 -2.54 -18.95 20.68
CA ARG A 59 -1.67 -18.02 21.41
C ARG A 59 -2.42 -16.72 21.72
N THR A 60 -2.11 -16.15 22.88
CA THR A 60 -2.40 -14.75 23.20
C THR A 60 -1.10 -13.97 23.24
N LEU A 61 -1.04 -12.83 22.54
CA LEU A 61 0.09 -11.92 22.51
C LEU A 61 -0.38 -10.50 22.82
N THR A 62 0.16 -9.92 23.87
CA THR A 62 -0.18 -8.57 24.32
C THR A 62 0.87 -7.59 23.85
N VAL A 63 0.48 -6.71 22.94
CA VAL A 63 1.35 -5.60 22.51
C VAL A 63 1.13 -4.41 23.43
N VAL A 64 2.22 -3.77 23.82
CA VAL A 64 2.19 -2.56 24.67
C VAL A 64 3.06 -1.48 24.05
N ASP A 65 2.44 -0.36 23.72
CA ASP A 65 3.15 0.81 23.19
C ASP A 65 3.83 1.62 24.31
N ASP A 66 4.44 2.75 23.94
CA ASP A 66 5.12 3.67 24.84
C ASP A 66 4.15 4.49 25.71
N ARG A 67 2.93 4.74 25.21
CA ARG A 67 1.82 5.38 25.95
C ARG A 67 1.22 4.46 27.02
N GLY A 68 1.59 3.17 27.01
CA GLY A 68 1.06 2.17 27.92
C GLY A 68 -0.30 1.61 27.48
N THR A 69 -0.74 1.90 26.26
CA THR A 69 -1.89 1.24 25.62
C THR A 69 -1.56 -0.22 25.42
N ARG A 70 -2.50 -1.10 25.78
CA ARG A 70 -2.32 -2.56 25.77
C ARG A 70 -3.39 -3.19 24.89
N ILE A 71 -2.96 -4.02 23.94
CA ILE A 71 -3.87 -4.77 23.08
C ILE A 71 -3.50 -6.25 23.12
N ALA A 72 -4.35 -7.05 23.77
CA ALA A 72 -4.17 -8.50 23.82
C ALA A 72 -4.83 -9.14 22.60
N HIS A 73 -4.05 -9.80 21.74
CA HIS A 73 -4.52 -10.50 20.55
C HIS A 73 -4.50 -12.01 20.79
N THR A 74 -5.65 -12.66 20.73
CA THR A 74 -5.81 -14.12 20.81
C THR A 74 -6.13 -14.66 19.43
N PHE A 75 -5.23 -15.45 18.86
CA PHE A 75 -5.35 -15.95 17.50
C PHE A 75 -6.15 -17.27 17.47
N GLY A 76 -7.20 -17.28 16.66
CA GLY A 76 -7.95 -18.47 16.27
C GLY A 76 -7.56 -18.93 14.86
N SER A 77 -8.19 -19.99 14.36
CA SER A 77 -8.03 -20.39 12.96
C SER A 77 -8.79 -19.40 12.07
N GLY A 78 -8.06 -18.57 11.32
CA GLY A 78 -8.63 -17.54 10.43
C GLY A 78 -9.26 -16.34 11.16
N SER A 79 -8.97 -16.13 12.44
CA SER A 79 -9.54 -15.04 13.23
C SER A 79 -8.60 -14.52 14.30
N VAL A 80 -8.84 -13.28 14.75
CA VAL A 80 -8.17 -12.70 15.90
C VAL A 80 -9.19 -12.03 16.80
N SER A 81 -9.23 -12.47 18.06
CA SER A 81 -9.95 -11.76 19.13
C SER A 81 -9.00 -10.79 19.80
N TRP A 82 -9.36 -9.51 19.88
CA TRP A 82 -8.51 -8.50 20.49
C TRP A 82 -9.23 -7.80 21.64
N VAL A 83 -8.45 -7.38 22.64
CA VAL A 83 -8.93 -6.59 23.79
C VAL A 83 -8.04 -5.36 23.91
N TYR A 84 -8.57 -4.22 23.54
CA TYR A 84 -7.94 -2.90 23.63
C TYR A 84 -8.17 -2.29 25.02
N LYS A 85 -7.07 -1.90 25.67
CA LYS A 85 -7.07 -1.14 26.91
C LYS A 85 -6.23 0.12 26.70
N PRO A 86 -6.86 1.31 26.73
CA PRO A 86 -6.16 2.58 26.53
C PRO A 86 -5.11 2.81 27.63
N GLY A 87 -3.99 3.44 27.27
CA GLY A 87 -3.06 4.05 28.22
C GLY A 87 -3.70 5.26 28.92
N GLU A 88 -3.09 5.76 29.98
CA GLU A 88 -3.66 6.84 30.82
C GLU A 88 -4.00 8.13 30.03
N SER A 89 -3.27 8.40 28.95
CA SER A 89 -3.45 9.58 28.10
C SER A 89 -4.23 9.32 26.82
N ASP A 90 -4.72 8.09 26.59
CA ASP A 90 -5.48 7.75 25.39
C ASP A 90 -6.98 7.95 25.66
N PRO A 91 -7.65 8.88 24.95
CA PRO A 91 -9.06 9.20 25.18
C PRO A 91 -10.02 8.14 24.62
N THR A 92 -9.51 7.10 23.97
CA THR A 92 -10.31 6.05 23.33
C THR A 92 -10.88 5.11 24.39
N GLU A 93 -12.17 4.80 24.32
CA GLU A 93 -12.79 3.86 25.26
C GLU A 93 -12.24 2.44 25.09
N PRO A 94 -12.10 1.65 26.17
CA PRO A 94 -11.76 0.23 26.07
C PRO A 94 -12.73 -0.52 25.17
N ALA A 95 -12.21 -1.40 24.32
CA ALA A 95 -13.01 -2.15 23.36
C ALA A 95 -12.49 -3.58 23.23
N ALA A 96 -13.35 -4.49 22.78
CA ALA A 96 -12.96 -5.86 22.47
C ALA A 96 -13.85 -6.40 21.35
N GLN A 97 -13.25 -7.04 20.36
CA GLN A 97 -13.98 -7.70 19.28
C GLN A 97 -13.21 -8.91 18.74
N THR A 98 -13.84 -9.63 17.80
CA THR A 98 -13.19 -10.63 16.97
C THR A 98 -13.39 -10.28 15.51
N ASP A 99 -12.30 -10.28 14.75
CA ASP A 99 -12.31 -10.04 13.31
C ASP A 99 -11.73 -11.25 12.56
N ALA A 100 -12.09 -11.40 11.29
CA ALA A 100 -11.40 -12.33 10.40
C ALA A 100 -9.95 -11.89 10.23
N CYS A 101 -9.02 -12.85 10.23
CA CYS A 101 -7.59 -12.55 10.20
C CYS A 101 -6.82 -13.56 9.34
N GLU A 102 -5.97 -13.04 8.47
CA GLU A 102 -4.95 -13.81 7.78
C GLU A 102 -3.59 -13.60 8.45
N VAL A 103 -2.85 -14.68 8.66
CA VAL A 103 -1.49 -14.64 9.22
C VAL A 103 -0.52 -15.25 8.22
N PHE A 104 0.57 -14.54 7.96
CA PHE A 104 1.67 -14.99 7.11
C PHE A 104 2.93 -15.14 7.96
N GLU A 105 3.65 -16.23 7.76
CA GLU A 105 5.02 -16.37 8.26
C GLU A 105 5.97 -15.71 7.25
N VAL A 106 6.60 -14.62 7.68
CA VAL A 106 7.50 -13.80 6.84
C VAL A 106 8.92 -14.35 6.87
N ASP A 107 9.34 -14.73 8.07
CA ASP A 107 10.63 -15.32 8.40
C ASP A 107 10.45 -16.13 9.68
N GLU A 108 11.44 -16.93 10.05
CA GLU A 108 11.39 -17.69 11.31
C GLU A 108 11.06 -16.75 12.49
N ASP A 109 9.96 -17.05 13.18
CA ASP A 109 9.43 -16.27 14.30
C ASP A 109 9.08 -14.80 14.00
N LEU A 110 8.88 -14.44 12.72
CA LEU A 110 8.35 -13.15 12.28
C LEU A 110 7.04 -13.37 11.51
N TYR A 111 5.96 -12.82 12.06
CA TYR A 111 4.62 -13.00 11.50
C TYR A 111 4.02 -11.66 11.09
N TYR A 112 3.25 -11.68 10.01
CA TYR A 112 2.40 -10.58 9.57
C TYR A 112 0.94 -11.03 9.67
N ALA A 113 0.20 -10.47 10.62
CA ALA A 113 -1.24 -10.65 10.77
C ALA A 113 -1.97 -9.45 10.16
N GLN A 114 -2.94 -9.71 9.27
CA GLN A 114 -3.77 -8.70 8.65
C GLN A 114 -5.24 -8.96 8.97
N PHE A 115 -5.95 -7.90 9.38
CA PHE A 115 -7.40 -7.94 9.59
C PHE A 115 -8.04 -6.58 9.27
N HIS A 116 -9.34 -6.61 9.03
CA HIS A 116 -10.21 -5.45 8.75
C HIS A 116 -11.30 -5.46 9.81
N HIS A 117 -11.54 -4.34 10.47
CA HIS A 117 -12.50 -4.28 11.56
C HIS A 117 -13.94 -4.30 11.06
N ASP A 118 -14.75 -5.25 11.54
CA ASP A 118 -16.19 -5.29 11.22
C ASP A 118 -16.95 -4.14 11.92
N TYR A 119 -16.51 -3.75 13.11
CA TYR A 119 -17.18 -2.72 13.94
C TYR A 119 -16.78 -1.28 13.59
N LEU A 120 -15.60 -1.10 12.99
CA LEU A 120 -15.08 0.17 12.47
C LEU A 120 -14.57 -0.07 11.04
N PRO A 121 -15.48 -0.17 10.05
CA PRO A 121 -15.12 -0.59 8.70
C PRO A 121 -14.18 0.38 7.98
N ASN A 122 -13.97 1.60 8.48
CA ASN A 122 -12.96 2.51 7.94
C ASN A 122 -11.52 2.20 8.41
N GLU A 123 -11.31 1.17 9.23
CA GLU A 123 -10.01 0.85 9.80
C GLU A 123 -9.55 -0.58 9.48
N ALA A 124 -8.33 -0.70 8.96
CA ALA A 124 -7.66 -1.98 8.77
C ALA A 124 -6.32 -2.01 9.52
N VAL A 125 -5.97 -3.17 10.07
CA VAL A 125 -4.79 -3.34 10.92
C VAL A 125 -3.82 -4.34 10.32
N SER A 126 -2.59 -3.88 10.14
CA SER A 126 -1.43 -4.69 9.79
C SER A 126 -0.53 -4.84 11.01
N LEU A 127 -0.48 -6.03 11.58
CA LEU A 127 0.27 -6.33 12.81
C LEU A 127 1.48 -7.23 12.51
N PHE A 128 2.67 -6.70 12.74
CA PHE A 128 3.94 -7.41 12.61
C PHE A 128 4.41 -7.87 13.99
N LEU A 129 4.69 -9.16 14.15
CA LEU A 129 5.07 -9.78 15.42
C LEU A 129 6.42 -10.49 15.25
N ASP A 130 7.48 -9.92 15.82
CA ASP A 130 8.79 -10.58 15.91
C ASP A 130 8.92 -11.26 17.27
N LEU A 131 8.59 -12.54 17.32
CA LEU A 131 8.63 -13.34 18.55
C LEU A 131 10.07 -13.62 19.01
N ARG A 132 11.04 -13.51 18.11
CA ARG A 132 12.46 -13.67 18.44
C ARG A 132 12.99 -12.45 19.18
N SER A 133 12.63 -11.25 18.74
CA SER A 133 13.05 -10.01 19.38
C SER A 133 12.13 -9.55 20.51
N GLY A 134 10.91 -10.09 20.59
CA GLY A 134 9.90 -9.65 21.56
C GLY A 134 9.30 -8.28 21.26
N TYR A 135 9.35 -7.83 19.99
CA TYR A 135 8.81 -6.55 19.54
C TYR A 135 7.71 -6.75 18.50
N ALA A 136 6.86 -5.74 18.38
CA ALA A 136 5.80 -5.68 17.39
C ALA A 136 5.75 -4.29 16.74
N LEU A 137 5.10 -4.23 15.58
CA LEU A 137 4.71 -2.97 14.93
C LEU A 137 3.28 -3.13 14.44
N ALA A 138 2.38 -2.26 14.88
CA ALA A 138 1.05 -2.15 14.28
C ALA A 138 1.04 -0.97 13.30
N VAL A 139 0.43 -1.18 12.14
CA VAL A 139 0.07 -0.11 11.20
C VAL A 139 -1.45 -0.10 11.06
N VAL A 140 -2.07 1.00 11.49
CA VAL A 140 -3.53 1.19 11.38
C VAL A 140 -3.79 2.10 10.19
N SER A 141 -4.44 1.56 9.16
CA SER A 141 -4.87 2.32 7.99
C SER A 141 -6.31 2.80 8.21
N ILE A 142 -6.55 4.11 8.07
CA ILE A 142 -7.82 4.76 8.40
C ILE A 142 -8.32 5.52 7.18
N ILE A 143 -9.50 5.17 6.68
CA ILE A 143 -10.18 5.90 5.61
C ILE A 143 -10.86 7.15 6.21
N GLY A 144 -10.51 8.31 5.67
CA GLY A 144 -11.12 9.61 5.98
C GLY A 144 -11.38 10.42 4.72
N GLU A 145 -11.33 11.74 4.84
CA GLU A 145 -11.54 12.66 3.72
C GLU A 145 -10.20 13.09 3.11
N ALA A 146 -10.12 13.11 1.79
CA ALA A 146 -9.00 13.72 1.10
C ALA A 146 -9.05 15.25 1.22
N ALA A 147 -7.88 15.87 1.39
CA ALA A 147 -7.73 17.33 1.39
C ALA A 147 -6.43 17.72 0.67
N PRO A 148 -6.24 18.98 0.27
CA PRO A 148 -4.97 19.41 -0.30
C PRO A 148 -3.80 19.05 0.63
N GLY A 149 -2.88 18.22 0.14
CA GLY A 149 -1.74 17.72 0.93
C GLY A 149 -2.04 16.54 1.86
N HIS A 150 -3.22 15.92 1.75
CA HIS A 150 -3.64 14.78 2.57
C HIS A 150 -4.42 13.75 1.73
N THR A 151 -3.89 12.53 1.66
CA THR A 151 -4.56 11.37 1.04
C THR A 151 -5.82 10.97 1.83
N ALA A 152 -6.82 10.40 1.16
CA ALA A 152 -8.04 9.94 1.84
C ALA A 152 -7.75 8.89 2.93
N VAL A 153 -6.78 8.00 2.67
CA VAL A 153 -6.35 7.01 3.65
C VAL A 153 -5.11 7.52 4.39
N GLN A 154 -5.15 7.45 5.71
CA GLN A 154 -4.06 7.80 6.62
C GLN A 154 -3.50 6.55 7.29
N GLN A 155 -2.24 6.59 7.74
CA GLN A 155 -1.60 5.44 8.39
C GLN A 155 -0.91 5.86 9.70
N LEU A 156 -1.24 5.15 10.78
CA LEU A 156 -0.61 5.32 12.09
C LEU A 156 0.32 4.14 12.37
N PHE A 157 1.55 4.43 12.81
CA PHE A 157 2.57 3.42 13.10
C PHE A 157 2.82 3.37 14.60
N ALA A 158 2.61 2.20 15.21
CA ALA A 158 2.73 1.99 16.64
C ALA A 158 3.73 0.86 16.93
N PRO A 159 5.04 1.16 17.08
CA PRO A 159 5.99 0.20 17.59
C PRO A 159 5.64 -0.16 19.03
N SER A 160 5.73 -1.44 19.37
CA SER A 160 5.31 -1.97 20.67
C SER A 160 6.22 -3.10 21.13
N ARG A 161 6.22 -3.37 22.43
CA ARG A 161 6.79 -4.61 22.98
C ARG A 161 5.72 -5.69 23.09
N ILE A 162 6.11 -6.95 22.93
CA ILE A 162 5.26 -8.11 23.23
C ILE A 162 5.52 -8.48 24.69
N GLU A 163 4.53 -8.30 25.55
CA GLU A 163 4.65 -8.41 27.00
C GLU A 163 5.07 -9.80 27.48
N GLU A 164 4.61 -10.85 26.79
CA GLU A 164 4.91 -12.24 27.14
C GLU A 164 6.37 -12.63 26.82
N LEU A 165 7.13 -11.77 26.14
CA LEU A 165 8.46 -12.07 25.62
C LEU A 165 9.50 -11.09 26.14
N ALA A 166 10.75 -11.55 26.24
CA ALA A 166 11.88 -10.67 26.53
C ALA A 166 12.26 -9.86 25.29
N GLN A 167 12.53 -8.58 25.48
CA GLN A 167 12.97 -7.70 24.40
C GLN A 167 14.47 -7.87 24.16
N THR A 168 14.85 -8.16 22.92
CA THR A 168 16.25 -8.29 22.50
C THR A 168 16.51 -7.57 21.19
N GLY A 169 17.68 -6.93 21.07
CA GLY A 169 18.04 -6.15 19.89
C GLY A 169 17.30 -4.81 19.81
N ALA A 170 17.17 -4.29 18.58
CA ALA A 170 16.49 -3.03 18.31
C ALA A 170 15.00 -3.26 18.02
N ALA A 171 14.15 -2.37 18.53
CA ALA A 171 12.75 -2.31 18.13
C ALA A 171 12.63 -1.91 16.65
N PRO A 172 11.49 -2.22 15.99
CA PRO A 172 11.19 -1.65 14.69
C PRO A 172 11.32 -0.12 14.71
N ALA A 173 11.91 0.44 13.65
CA ALA A 173 12.15 1.88 13.54
C ALA A 173 12.02 2.36 12.08
N PRO A 174 11.70 3.65 11.83
CA PRO A 174 11.76 4.23 10.50
C PRO A 174 13.14 4.03 9.87
N THR A 175 13.19 3.81 8.56
CA THR A 175 14.46 3.59 7.83
C THR A 175 14.42 4.17 6.42
N ILE A 176 15.61 4.42 5.89
CA ILE A 176 15.88 4.91 4.53
C ILE A 176 16.52 3.83 3.64
N GLU A 177 16.67 2.60 4.12
CA GLU A 177 17.46 1.52 3.47
C GLU A 177 16.93 1.06 2.09
N LEU A 178 15.69 1.44 1.73
CA LEU A 178 15.12 1.20 0.41
C LEU A 178 15.43 2.30 -0.61
N ILE A 179 15.80 3.51 -0.18
CA ILE A 179 16.00 4.67 -1.06
C ILE A 179 17.09 4.37 -2.10
N GLY A 180 16.83 4.76 -3.35
CA GLY A 180 17.69 4.53 -4.50
C GLY A 180 17.41 3.21 -5.22
N ARG A 181 16.73 2.24 -4.59
CA ARG A 181 16.40 0.97 -5.23
C ARG A 181 15.28 1.16 -6.28
N ARG A 182 15.40 0.40 -7.37
CA ARG A 182 14.32 0.14 -8.33
C ARG A 182 14.03 -1.36 -8.32
N ALA A 183 12.86 -1.75 -7.84
CA ALA A 183 12.46 -3.14 -7.67
C ALA A 183 11.27 -3.48 -8.56
N MET A 184 11.30 -4.65 -9.20
CA MET A 184 10.18 -5.20 -9.94
C MET A 184 9.42 -6.20 -9.07
N TRP A 185 8.09 -6.18 -9.12
CA TRP A 185 7.19 -7.02 -8.35
C TRP A 185 6.18 -7.70 -9.28
N VAL A 186 6.14 -9.03 -9.24
CA VAL A 186 5.22 -9.87 -10.02
C VAL A 186 4.19 -10.44 -9.06
N TYR A 187 2.96 -9.93 -9.12
CA TYR A 187 1.84 -10.37 -8.28
C TYR A 187 1.13 -11.59 -8.87
N SER A 188 1.12 -11.72 -10.20
CA SER A 188 0.54 -12.87 -10.92
C SER A 188 1.14 -13.00 -12.32
N SER A 189 0.59 -13.90 -13.14
CA SER A 189 0.90 -13.96 -14.57
C SER A 189 0.42 -12.73 -15.36
N GLU A 190 -0.46 -11.92 -14.78
CA GLU A 190 -1.10 -10.77 -15.42
C GLU A 190 -0.65 -9.44 -14.81
N HIS A 191 -0.33 -9.41 -13.51
CA HIS A 191 0.00 -8.20 -12.77
C HIS A 191 1.50 -8.12 -12.46
N THR A 192 2.17 -7.11 -13.01
CA THR A 192 3.56 -6.79 -12.71
C THR A 192 3.74 -5.29 -12.60
N TYR A 193 4.39 -4.84 -11.52
CA TYR A 193 4.69 -3.43 -11.25
C TYR A 193 6.18 -3.26 -10.98
N GLU A 194 6.63 -2.02 -11.00
CA GLU A 194 7.91 -1.65 -10.41
C GLU A 194 7.77 -0.47 -9.46
N HIS A 195 8.59 -0.50 -8.41
CA HIS A 195 8.69 0.55 -7.40
C HIS A 195 10.08 1.19 -7.47
N ILE A 196 10.13 2.52 -7.43
CA ILE A 196 11.36 3.31 -7.35
C ILE A 196 11.27 4.13 -6.06
N TYR A 197 12.14 3.84 -5.09
CA TYR A 197 12.12 4.50 -3.79
C TYR A 197 12.97 5.77 -3.83
N LEU A 198 12.33 6.95 -3.83
CA LEU A 198 12.98 8.22 -4.17
C LEU A 198 13.54 8.96 -2.96
N THR A 199 12.71 9.16 -1.94
CA THR A 199 13.03 9.93 -0.73
C THR A 199 12.39 9.24 0.49
N PRO A 200 12.65 9.70 1.73
CA PRO A 200 11.95 9.18 2.91
C PRO A 200 10.42 9.29 2.82
N HIS A 201 9.91 10.23 2.02
CA HIS A 201 8.48 10.49 1.89
C HIS A 201 7.88 10.12 0.53
N TRP A 202 8.69 9.97 -0.54
CA TRP A 202 8.18 9.75 -1.90
C TRP A 202 8.70 8.45 -2.53
N TYR A 203 7.83 7.75 -3.24
CA TYR A 203 8.19 6.68 -4.16
C TYR A 203 7.38 6.78 -5.45
N THR A 204 7.90 6.22 -6.54
CA THR A 204 7.17 6.08 -7.81
C THR A 204 6.82 4.63 -8.04
N TRP A 205 5.60 4.36 -8.52
CA TRP A 205 5.20 3.09 -9.08
C TRP A 205 4.91 3.20 -10.57
N GLN A 206 5.05 2.08 -11.29
CA GLN A 206 4.59 1.92 -12.65
C GLN A 206 4.02 0.52 -12.84
N CYS A 207 2.86 0.41 -13.49
CA CYS A 207 2.31 -0.86 -13.93
C CYS A 207 3.00 -1.30 -15.24
N LEU A 208 3.73 -2.42 -15.19
CA LEU A 208 4.46 -3.02 -16.31
C LEU A 208 3.60 -4.00 -17.11
N ALA A 209 2.67 -4.67 -16.43
CA ALA A 209 1.67 -5.56 -17.01
C ALA A 209 0.44 -5.60 -16.11
N GLY A 210 -0.73 -5.62 -16.72
CA GLY A 210 -2.02 -5.71 -16.02
C GLY A 210 -3.02 -4.68 -16.55
N PRO A 211 -4.20 -4.58 -15.92
CA PRO A 211 -5.25 -3.63 -16.31
C PRO A 211 -4.80 -2.16 -16.31
N GLU A 212 -3.82 -1.81 -15.48
CA GLU A 212 -3.24 -0.47 -15.37
C GLU A 212 -1.99 -0.27 -16.23
N GLN A 213 -1.67 -1.17 -17.17
CA GLN A 213 -0.40 -1.15 -17.88
C GLN A 213 -0.08 0.22 -18.49
N GLY A 214 1.09 0.76 -18.15
CA GLY A 214 1.55 2.08 -18.58
C GLY A 214 1.15 3.23 -17.67
N LEU A 215 0.26 3.03 -16.71
CA LEU A 215 -0.01 3.99 -15.63
C LEU A 215 1.16 4.00 -14.65
N ALA A 216 1.39 5.18 -14.07
CA ALA A 216 2.44 5.44 -13.09
C ALA A 216 2.07 6.68 -12.27
N ASP A 217 2.52 6.70 -11.01
CA ASP A 217 2.40 7.87 -10.15
C ASP A 217 3.52 7.92 -9.11
N THR A 218 3.66 9.08 -8.43
CA THR A 218 4.54 9.28 -7.28
C THR A 218 3.72 9.58 -6.04
N ASP A 219 3.70 8.66 -5.08
CA ASP A 219 2.84 8.71 -3.91
C ASP A 219 3.64 8.73 -2.61
N GLU A 220 2.96 9.11 -1.53
CA GLU A 220 3.57 9.20 -0.22
C GLU A 220 3.88 7.80 0.31
N GLN A 221 5.07 7.62 0.89
CA GLN A 221 5.53 6.36 1.46
C GLN A 221 6.04 6.52 2.90
N THR A 222 6.04 5.42 3.64
CA THR A 222 6.69 5.29 4.94
C THR A 222 7.34 3.90 5.00
N THR A 223 8.62 3.84 5.35
CA THR A 223 9.37 2.58 5.47
C THR A 223 9.86 2.38 6.90
N TRP A 224 9.58 1.20 7.47
CA TRP A 224 10.11 0.75 8.76
C TRP A 224 10.96 -0.50 8.59
N ARG A 225 12.01 -0.63 9.40
CA ARG A 225 12.81 -1.85 9.47
C ARG A 225 12.24 -2.78 10.53
N LEU A 226 11.93 -4.02 10.14
CA LEU A 226 11.58 -5.11 11.08
C LEU A 226 12.83 -5.90 11.46
N ARG A 227 13.62 -6.30 10.46
CA ARG A 227 14.88 -7.03 10.60
C ARG A 227 15.89 -6.51 9.56
N PRO A 228 17.20 -6.78 9.70
CA PRO A 228 18.14 -6.51 8.60
C PRO A 228 17.64 -7.10 7.28
N GLY A 229 17.36 -6.24 6.29
CA GLY A 229 16.86 -6.66 4.99
C GLY A 229 15.35 -6.93 4.89
N ILE A 230 14.59 -6.87 5.99
CA ILE A 230 13.12 -7.04 5.98
C ILE A 230 12.45 -5.77 6.49
N TYR A 231 11.58 -5.20 5.68
CA TYR A 231 10.96 -3.91 5.94
C TYR A 231 9.44 -4.01 5.93
N VAL A 232 8.79 -3.08 6.62
CA VAL A 232 7.43 -2.66 6.26
C VAL A 232 7.57 -1.52 5.27
N PHE A 233 7.01 -1.69 4.07
CA PHE A 233 6.85 -0.63 3.09
C PHE A 233 5.36 -0.33 2.97
N ALA A 234 4.98 0.91 3.28
CA ALA A 234 3.60 1.35 3.26
C ALA A 234 3.47 2.62 2.41
N TRP A 235 2.41 2.72 1.61
CA TRP A 235 2.13 3.89 0.78
C TRP A 235 0.66 4.29 0.85
N ARG A 236 0.38 5.55 0.48
CA ARG A 236 -0.97 6.11 0.38
C ARG A 236 -1.11 6.79 -0.97
N GLU A 237 -2.10 6.37 -1.75
CA GLU A 237 -2.36 6.91 -3.08
C GLU A 237 -3.22 8.16 -3.00
N LYS A 238 -2.88 9.16 -3.81
CA LYS A 238 -3.60 10.45 -3.86
C LYS A 238 -4.67 10.52 -4.95
N VAL A 239 -4.60 9.64 -5.94
CA VAL A 239 -5.56 9.59 -7.06
C VAL A 239 -6.69 8.62 -6.75
N ILE A 240 -6.35 7.35 -6.53
CA ILE A 240 -7.29 6.35 -6.03
C ILE A 240 -7.21 6.40 -4.49
N PRO A 241 -8.35 6.53 -3.77
CA PRO A 241 -8.36 6.68 -2.31
C PRO A 241 -8.04 5.34 -1.62
N CYS A 242 -6.79 4.92 -1.68
CA CYS A 242 -6.31 3.68 -1.09
C CYS A 242 -4.94 3.83 -0.42
N ALA A 243 -4.60 2.85 0.38
CA ALA A 243 -3.28 2.66 0.94
C ALA A 243 -2.91 1.18 0.96
N SER A 244 -1.61 0.92 1.06
CA SER A 244 -1.11 -0.41 1.27
C SER A 244 -0.11 -0.46 2.40
N VAL A 245 -0.04 -1.62 3.05
CA VAL A 245 0.99 -1.99 3.99
C VAL A 245 1.55 -3.34 3.55
N THR A 246 2.85 -3.40 3.34
CA THR A 246 3.52 -4.61 2.86
C THR A 246 4.73 -4.95 3.70
N VAL A 247 4.98 -6.24 3.86
CA VAL A 247 6.32 -6.75 4.05
C VAL A 247 7.08 -6.60 2.73
N ALA A 248 8.29 -6.07 2.79
CA ALA A 248 9.25 -6.06 1.72
C ALA A 248 10.52 -6.77 2.20
N ASP A 249 10.67 -8.05 1.86
CA ASP A 249 11.87 -8.84 2.14
C ASP A 249 12.87 -8.65 0.99
N HIS A 250 13.95 -7.94 1.29
CA HIS A 250 15.07 -7.68 0.41
C HIS A 250 16.38 -8.32 0.88
N ARG A 251 16.32 -9.38 1.72
CA ARG A 251 17.53 -10.11 2.13
C ARG A 251 18.26 -10.71 0.93
N ASP A 252 17.52 -11.22 -0.06
CA ASP A 252 18.06 -11.63 -1.37
C ASP A 252 17.55 -10.72 -2.49
N GLN A 253 18.42 -9.84 -3.00
CA GLN A 253 18.08 -8.89 -4.05
C GLN A 253 17.66 -9.52 -5.38
N ARG A 254 17.97 -10.81 -5.61
CA ARG A 254 17.57 -11.55 -6.82
C ARG A 254 16.24 -12.27 -6.66
N SER A 255 15.79 -12.45 -5.43
CA SER A 255 14.59 -13.19 -5.05
C SER A 255 13.88 -12.47 -3.90
N LEU A 256 13.42 -11.25 -4.18
CA LEU A 256 12.65 -10.46 -3.23
C LEU A 256 11.30 -11.13 -2.97
N ARG A 257 10.74 -10.90 -1.78
CA ARG A 257 9.39 -11.34 -1.44
C ARG A 257 8.59 -10.21 -0.81
N SER A 258 7.31 -10.13 -1.18
CA SER A 258 6.36 -9.22 -0.55
C SER A 258 5.05 -9.90 -0.20
N HIS A 259 4.50 -9.51 0.95
CA HIS A 259 3.17 -9.88 1.45
C HIS A 259 2.48 -8.60 1.85
N GLY A 260 1.26 -8.38 1.40
CA GLY A 260 0.66 -7.06 1.54
C GLY A 260 -0.85 -7.09 1.66
N VAL A 261 -1.37 -5.90 1.90
CA VAL A 261 -2.80 -5.60 1.87
C VAL A 261 -3.01 -4.31 1.08
N LEU A 262 -4.10 -4.22 0.33
CA LEU A 262 -4.62 -2.97 -0.20
C LEU A 262 -5.94 -2.69 0.50
N PHE A 263 -6.10 -1.45 0.95
CA PHE A 263 -7.27 -0.99 1.68
C PHE A 263 -7.67 0.41 1.21
N GLY A 264 -8.94 0.60 0.89
CA GLY A 264 -9.44 1.87 0.37
C GLY A 264 -10.92 1.81 0.06
N LEU A 265 -11.40 2.76 -0.74
CA LEU A 265 -12.79 2.79 -1.19
C LEU A 265 -12.98 2.07 -2.53
N ASP A 266 -14.18 1.56 -2.74
CA ASP A 266 -14.67 1.07 -4.03
C ASP A 266 -14.85 2.19 -5.08
N GLU A 267 -15.18 1.84 -6.32
CA GLU A 267 -15.44 2.80 -7.41
C GLU A 267 -16.46 3.89 -7.01
N ALA A 268 -17.50 3.51 -6.27
CA ALA A 268 -18.55 4.43 -5.84
C ALA A 268 -18.11 5.37 -4.71
N GLY A 269 -16.98 5.10 -4.05
CA GLY A 269 -16.53 5.84 -2.87
C GLY A 269 -17.39 5.57 -1.63
N THR A 270 -18.15 4.48 -1.61
CA THR A 270 -19.19 4.23 -0.58
C THR A 270 -18.90 3.02 0.29
N SER A 271 -18.15 2.04 -0.23
CA SER A 271 -17.82 0.81 0.50
C SER A 271 -16.32 0.62 0.55
N GLN A 272 -15.85 -0.11 1.55
CA GLN A 272 -14.43 -0.40 1.73
C GLN A 272 -14.05 -1.64 0.94
N THR A 273 -12.93 -1.53 0.23
CA THR A 273 -12.27 -2.66 -0.41
C THR A 273 -11.05 -3.03 0.42
N HIS A 274 -10.95 -4.30 0.81
CA HIS A 274 -9.84 -4.86 1.56
C HIS A 274 -9.44 -6.20 0.95
N PHE A 275 -8.20 -6.33 0.52
CA PHE A 275 -7.67 -7.61 0.07
C PHE A 275 -6.18 -7.73 0.32
N THR A 276 -5.76 -8.91 0.75
CA THR A 276 -4.34 -9.27 0.87
C THR A 276 -3.80 -9.81 -0.45
N PHE A 277 -2.49 -9.71 -0.63
CA PHE A 277 -1.79 -10.16 -1.84
C PHE A 277 -0.35 -10.59 -1.51
N GLY A 278 0.35 -11.10 -2.52
CA GLY A 278 1.79 -11.26 -2.45
C GLY A 278 2.46 -11.15 -3.81
N ALA A 279 3.75 -10.84 -3.80
CA ALA A 279 4.57 -10.77 -5.01
C ALA A 279 5.94 -11.42 -4.85
N PHE A 280 6.45 -11.96 -5.94
CA PHE A 280 7.89 -12.22 -6.11
C PHE A 280 8.54 -11.03 -6.77
N GLY A 281 9.75 -10.68 -6.36
CA GLY A 281 10.42 -9.53 -6.94
C GLY A 281 11.90 -9.73 -7.18
N ARG A 282 12.49 -8.72 -7.81
CA ARG A 282 13.93 -8.60 -8.00
C ARG A 282 14.34 -7.15 -8.04
N LEU A 283 15.54 -6.86 -7.55
CA LEU A 283 16.17 -5.57 -7.74
C LEU A 283 16.59 -5.42 -9.21
N LEU A 284 16.21 -4.31 -9.83
CA LEU A 284 16.58 -3.95 -11.21
C LEU A 284 17.84 -3.08 -11.22
N SER A 285 17.88 -2.06 -10.37
CA SER A 285 19.01 -1.15 -10.24
C SER A 285 19.05 -0.50 -8.86
N ASN A 286 20.19 0.10 -8.52
CA ASN A 286 20.34 0.97 -7.35
C ASN A 286 20.99 2.28 -7.78
N THR A 287 20.27 3.38 -7.61
CA THR A 287 20.75 4.72 -7.91
C THR A 287 21.46 5.28 -6.68
N VAL A 288 22.67 5.81 -6.88
CA VAL A 288 23.45 6.49 -5.84
C VAL A 288 23.69 7.91 -6.29
N HIS A 289 23.21 8.86 -5.50
CA HIS A 289 23.46 10.29 -5.73
C HIS A 289 24.80 10.69 -5.08
N PRO A 290 25.50 11.70 -5.61
CA PRO A 290 26.59 12.35 -4.86
C PRO A 290 26.09 12.79 -3.48
N ALA A 291 26.93 12.68 -2.45
CA ALA A 291 26.51 12.84 -1.05
C ALA A 291 25.83 14.19 -0.76
N GLU A 292 26.29 15.27 -1.41
CA GLU A 292 25.73 16.61 -1.30
C GLU A 292 24.32 16.77 -1.92
N TYR A 293 23.88 15.78 -2.70
CA TYR A 293 22.58 15.73 -3.36
C TYR A 293 21.76 14.49 -2.99
N ASP A 294 22.19 13.72 -1.98
CA ASP A 294 21.53 12.47 -1.61
C ASP A 294 20.16 12.74 -0.95
N PRO A 295 19.04 12.34 -1.59
CA PRO A 295 17.72 12.56 -1.03
C PRO A 295 17.48 11.77 0.27
N ALA A 296 18.29 10.74 0.57
CA ALA A 296 18.21 9.99 1.81
C ALA A 296 18.80 10.74 3.02
N LEU A 297 19.63 11.76 2.79
CA LEU A 297 20.40 12.44 3.84
C LEU A 297 19.84 13.81 4.25
N ARG A 298 18.78 14.31 3.58
CA ARG A 298 18.27 15.68 3.79
C ARG A 298 17.68 15.92 5.20
N ASP A 299 17.00 14.94 5.79
CA ASP A 299 16.30 15.14 7.07
C ASP A 299 17.26 15.24 8.28
N ALA A 300 18.50 14.76 8.15
CA ALA A 300 19.50 14.89 9.21
C ALA A 300 20.06 16.32 9.36
N ALA A 301 19.95 17.15 8.31
CA ALA A 301 20.49 18.51 8.31
C ALA A 301 19.48 19.56 8.83
N ASP A 302 18.18 19.38 8.52
CA ASP A 302 17.15 20.35 8.92
C ASP A 302 16.70 20.20 10.38
N ALA A 303 16.83 19.01 10.98
CA ALA A 303 16.58 18.80 12.41
C ALA A 303 17.62 19.49 13.33
N GLY A 304 18.82 19.80 12.81
CA GLY A 304 19.85 20.56 13.53
C GLY A 304 19.74 22.08 13.38
N ALA A 305 18.90 22.57 12.47
CA ALA A 305 18.73 23.99 12.20
C ALA A 305 17.54 24.62 12.96
N SER A 306 16.62 23.81 13.50
CA SER A 306 15.44 24.29 14.25
C SER A 306 15.68 24.45 15.76
N GLU A 307 16.76 23.93 16.34
CA GLU A 307 17.17 24.21 17.73
C GLU A 307 18.02 25.50 17.87
N GLY A 308 18.14 26.28 16.78
CA GLY A 308 19.10 27.36 16.66
C GLY A 308 18.53 28.73 16.33
N THR A 309 17.29 29.09 16.69
CA THR A 309 16.87 30.51 16.73
C THR A 309 15.57 30.75 17.51
N ASN A 310 15.72 31.45 18.65
CA ASN A 310 14.74 32.20 19.48
C ASN A 310 13.46 31.52 19.98
#